data_AF-A0AAD6PK62-F1
#
_entry.id   AF-A0AAD6PK62-F1
#
_cell.length_a   1.000
_cell.length_b   1.000
_cell.length_c   1.000
_cell.angle_alpha   90.00
_cell.angle_beta   90.00
_cell.angle_gamma   90.00
#
_symmetry.space_group_name_H-M   'P 1'
#
loop_
_entity.id
_entity.type
_entity.pdbx_description
1 polymer ?
#
loop_
_entity_poly.entity_id
_entity_poly.type
_entity_poly.pdbx_seq_one_letter_code
_entity_poly.pdbx_strand_id
1 'polypeptide(L)'
;MAHSKILYGLCYSMLLLGLVHAQLSTNFYAATCPNALSAIRTAVLKAVSKEHRMGASLLRLHFHDCFVNGCDASVLLDDTSSFTGEKTAGPNANSLIEWTFMDCSVGEKRFDHGKFRCC
;
A
#
# COMPACT_ATOMS: atom_id res chain seq x y z
N MET A 1 -40.36 -20.64 -19.12
CA MET A 1 -39.14 -20.68 -19.94
C MET A 1 -38.18 -19.51 -19.69
N ALA A 2 -38.64 -18.27 -19.46
CA ALA A 2 -37.76 -17.11 -19.20
C ALA A 2 -36.95 -17.21 -17.89
N HIS A 3 -37.55 -17.68 -16.80
CA HIS A 3 -36.87 -17.83 -15.50
C HIS A 3 -35.69 -18.79 -15.52
N SER A 4 -35.78 -19.88 -16.30
CA SER A 4 -34.68 -20.84 -16.45
C SER A 4 -33.49 -20.21 -17.18
N LYS A 5 -33.72 -19.42 -18.23
CA LYS A 5 -32.66 -18.71 -18.97
C LYS A 5 -31.97 -17.65 -18.09
N ILE A 6 -32.74 -16.94 -17.26
CA ILE A 6 -32.22 -15.97 -16.28
C ILE A 6 -31.36 -16.69 -15.24
N LEU A 7 -31.80 -17.84 -14.73
CA LEU A 7 -31.05 -18.61 -13.73
C LEU A 7 -29.73 -19.15 -14.31
N TYR A 8 -29.73 -19.64 -15.55
CA TYR A 8 -28.50 -20.05 -16.24
C TYR A 8 -27.55 -18.88 -16.48
N GLY A 9 -28.08 -17.71 -16.88
CA GLY A 9 -27.28 -16.50 -17.06
C GLY A 9 -26.63 -16.01 -15.76
N LEU A 10 -27.39 -16.00 -14.65
CA LEU A 10 -26.88 -15.64 -13.33
C LEU A 10 -25.86 -16.65 -12.81
N CYS A 11 -26.07 -17.94 -13.02
CA CYS A 11 -25.10 -18.97 -12.64
C CYS A 11 -23.80 -18.85 -13.45
N TYR A 12 -23.90 -18.58 -14.76
CA TYR A 12 -22.75 -18.36 -15.63
C TYR A 12 -21.96 -17.11 -15.25
N SER A 13 -22.63 -16.00 -14.90
CA SER A 13 -21.94 -14.79 -14.43
C SER A 13 -21.24 -15.02 -13.08
N MET A 14 -21.86 -15.76 -12.15
CA MET A 14 -21.24 -16.12 -10.87
C MET A 14 -20.04 -17.06 -11.05
N LEU A 15 -20.09 -17.96 -12.04
CA LEU A 15 -18.95 -18.82 -12.40
C LEU A 15 -17.78 -18.03 -13.00
N LEU A 16 -18.06 -17.00 -13.82
CA LEU A 16 -17.04 -16.14 -14.41
C LEU A 16 -16.34 -15.24 -13.39
N LEU A 17 -17.05 -14.78 -12.35
CA LEU A 17 -16.50 -13.93 -11.29
C LEU A 17 -15.49 -14.67 -10.39
N GLY A 18 -15.55 -16.00 -10.30
CA GLY A 18 -14.63 -16.80 -9.47
C GLY A 18 -13.24 -17.03 -10.08
N LEU A 19 -13.00 -16.60 -11.32
CA LEU A 19 -11.75 -16.87 -12.05
C LEU A 19 -10.73 -15.71 -12.00
N VAL A 20 -11.07 -14.59 -11.37
CA VAL A 20 -10.16 -13.44 -11.29
C VAL A 20 -9.12 -13.67 -10.20
N HIS A 21 -7.85 -13.79 -10.60
CA HIS A 21 -6.72 -13.92 -9.69
C HIS A 21 -5.78 -12.73 -9.89
N ALA A 22 -5.75 -11.80 -8.93
CA ALA A 22 -4.80 -10.68 -8.95
C ALA A 22 -3.48 -11.14 -8.33
N GLN A 23 -2.46 -11.39 -9.16
CA GLN A 23 -1.15 -11.83 -8.72
C GLN A 23 -0.15 -10.67 -8.65
N LEU A 24 0.64 -10.66 -7.57
CA LEU A 24 1.75 -9.72 -7.43
C LEU A 24 2.85 -10.03 -8.44
N SER A 25 3.50 -8.99 -8.93
CA SER A 25 4.63 -9.10 -9.85
C SER A 25 5.71 -8.09 -9.46
N THR A 26 6.97 -8.55 -9.46
CA THR A 26 8.15 -7.69 -9.25
C THR A 26 8.32 -6.66 -10.35
N ASN A 27 7.69 -6.87 -11.52
CA ASN A 27 7.75 -5.96 -12.66
C ASN A 27 6.50 -5.06 -12.79
N PHE A 28 5.63 -5.02 -11.78
CA PHE A 28 4.37 -4.24 -11.84
C PHE A 28 4.60 -2.77 -12.23
N TYR A 29 5.66 -2.15 -11.72
CA TYR A 29 6.01 -0.76 -12.03
C TYR A 29 7.01 -0.59 -13.17
N ALA A 30 7.50 -1.66 -13.80
CA ALA A 30 8.62 -1.56 -14.76
C ALA A 30 8.33 -0.61 -15.94
N ALA A 31 7.07 -0.53 -16.39
CA ALA A 31 6.65 0.35 -17.48
C ALA A 31 6.15 1.73 -17.01
N THR A 32 5.56 1.82 -15.82
CA THR A 32 4.87 3.02 -15.32
C THR A 32 5.75 3.86 -14.41
N CYS A 33 6.57 3.22 -13.57
CA CYS A 33 7.67 3.83 -12.85
C CYS A 33 8.91 2.91 -12.77
N PRO A 34 9.80 2.96 -13.78
CA PRO A 34 11.00 2.13 -13.80
C PRO A 34 11.98 2.45 -12.66
N ASN A 35 11.91 3.67 -12.09
CA ASN A 35 12.84 4.13 -11.06
C ASN A 35 12.32 3.94 -9.62
N ALA A 36 11.09 3.43 -9.43
CA ALA A 36 10.45 3.32 -8.12
C ALA A 36 11.34 2.61 -7.09
N LEU A 37 11.86 1.43 -7.44
CA LEU A 37 12.72 0.63 -6.55
C LEU A 37 14.02 1.37 -6.19
N SER A 38 14.63 2.06 -7.15
CA SER A 38 15.87 2.81 -6.94
C SER A 38 15.64 4.03 -6.02
N ALA A 39 14.53 4.74 -6.23
CA ALA A 39 14.12 5.87 -5.39
C ALA A 39 13.86 5.42 -3.95
N ILE A 40 13.04 4.38 -3.77
CA ILE A 40 12.75 3.76 -2.46
C ILE A 40 14.05 3.37 -1.77
N ARG A 41 14.95 2.65 -2.47
CA ARG A 41 16.22 2.20 -1.90
C ARG A 41 17.08 3.38 -1.44
N THR A 42 17.19 4.42 -2.25
CA THR A 42 17.96 5.62 -1.92
C THR A 42 17.42 6.32 -0.68
N ALA A 43 16.10 6.47 -0.60
CA ALA A 43 15.45 7.09 0.55
C ALA A 43 15.59 6.27 1.83
N VAL A 44 15.41 4.94 1.75
CA VAL A 44 15.61 4.03 2.89
C VAL A 44 17.06 4.08 3.37
N LEU A 45 18.04 4.04 2.46
CA LEU A 45 19.46 4.15 2.82
C LEU A 45 19.78 5.48 3.50
N LYS A 46 19.22 6.59 3.01
CA LYS A 46 19.36 7.92 3.63
C LYS A 46 18.71 8.00 5.01
N ALA A 47 17.56 7.37 5.19
CA ALA A 47 16.89 7.32 6.49
C ALA A 47 17.67 6.46 7.50
N VAL A 48 18.19 5.31 7.08
CA VAL A 48 19.00 4.40 7.91
C VAL A 48 20.36 5.01 8.25
N SER A 49 21.00 5.73 7.32
CA SER A 49 22.27 6.40 7.60
C SER A 49 22.14 7.54 8.60
N LYS A 50 20.98 8.21 8.62
CA LYS A 50 20.63 9.21 9.63
C LYS A 50 20.35 8.53 10.97
N GLU A 51 19.42 7.58 11.00
CA GLU A 51 19.06 6.81 12.19
C GLU A 51 19.02 5.31 11.88
N HIS A 52 19.98 4.55 12.41
CA HIS A 52 20.13 3.11 12.14
C HIS A 52 18.88 2.30 12.53
N ARG A 53 18.15 2.73 13.57
CA ARG A 53 16.92 2.07 14.02
C ARG A 53 15.81 2.10 12.96
N MET A 54 15.87 3.00 11.97
CA MET A 54 14.86 3.14 10.93
C MET A 54 14.66 1.85 10.11
N GLY A 55 15.72 1.07 9.88
CA GLY A 55 15.60 -0.19 9.14
C GLY A 55 14.68 -1.19 9.86
N ALA A 56 14.87 -1.35 11.17
CA ALA A 56 14.03 -2.23 11.99
C ALA A 56 12.58 -1.70 12.09
N SER A 57 12.42 -0.37 12.21
CA SER A 57 11.10 0.26 12.26
C SER A 57 10.30 0.09 10.96
N LEU A 58 10.93 0.17 9.78
CA LEU A 58 10.26 -0.08 8.48
C LEU A 58 9.78 -1.52 8.36
N LEU A 59 10.61 -2.48 8.77
CA LEU A 59 10.24 -3.89 8.74
C LEU A 59 9.06 -4.19 9.68
N ARG A 60 9.09 -3.62 10.90
CA ARG A 60 7.98 -3.72 11.84
C ARG A 60 6.70 -3.13 11.26
N LEU A 61 6.76 -1.97 10.61
CA LEU A 61 5.60 -1.33 10.01
C LEU A 61 4.97 -2.22 8.93
N HIS A 62 5.78 -2.76 8.01
CA HIS A 62 5.29 -3.67 6.97
C HIS A 62 4.66 -4.94 7.57
N PHE A 63 5.27 -5.49 8.63
CA PHE A 63 4.70 -6.61 9.34
C PHE A 63 3.34 -6.28 9.96
N HIS A 64 3.21 -5.14 10.65
CA HIS A 64 1.96 -4.75 11.30
C HIS A 64 0.83 -4.45 10.29
N ASP A 65 1.16 -3.87 9.13
CA ASP A 65 0.22 -3.69 8.02
C ASP A 65 -0.27 -5.05 7.53
N CYS A 66 0.64 -5.91 7.06
CA CYS A 66 0.26 -7.20 6.49
C CYS A 66 -0.43 -8.16 7.48
N PHE A 67 -0.27 -7.96 8.79
CA PHE A 67 -0.89 -8.81 9.81
C PHE A 67 -2.37 -8.48 10.04
N VAL A 68 -2.80 -7.25 9.75
CA VAL A 68 -4.18 -6.80 9.93
C VAL A 68 -4.79 -6.56 8.56
N ASN A 69 -5.74 -7.40 8.14
CA ASN A 69 -6.45 -7.30 6.86
C ASN A 69 -5.58 -7.31 5.57
N GLY A 70 -4.27 -7.46 5.66
CA GLY A 70 -3.36 -7.62 4.53
C GLY A 70 -2.47 -6.41 4.31
N CYS A 71 -1.65 -6.43 3.26
CA CYS A 71 -0.68 -5.35 2.99
C CYS A 71 -1.37 -4.15 2.30
N ASP A 72 -2.21 -3.51 3.12
CA ASP A 72 -3.12 -2.40 2.95
C ASP A 72 -2.63 -1.00 2.68
N ALA A 73 -1.51 -0.72 3.34
CA ALA A 73 -1.17 0.59 3.89
C ALA A 73 -2.21 1.17 4.89
N SER A 74 -3.13 0.38 5.44
CA SER A 74 -4.15 0.85 6.39
C SER A 74 -3.54 1.32 7.71
N VAL A 75 -2.41 0.73 8.12
CA VAL A 75 -1.67 1.14 9.33
C VAL A 75 -1.15 2.58 9.28
N LEU A 76 -1.07 3.16 8.09
CA LEU A 76 -0.59 4.54 7.88
C LEU A 76 -1.67 5.59 8.12
N LEU A 77 -2.95 5.20 8.08
CA LEU A 77 -4.08 6.11 8.17
C LEU A 77 -4.23 6.69 9.57
N ASP A 78 -4.46 8.00 9.63
CA ASP A 78 -4.76 8.72 10.86
C ASP A 78 -6.25 8.60 11.24
N ASP A 79 -6.53 8.80 12.52
CA ASP A 79 -7.90 8.83 13.04
C ASP A 79 -8.69 9.98 12.39
N THR A 80 -9.95 9.72 12.09
CA THR A 80 -10.92 10.72 11.64
C THR A 80 -12.15 10.69 12.55
N SER A 81 -13.08 11.62 12.38
CA SER A 81 -14.32 11.66 13.18
C SER A 81 -15.19 10.42 13.04
N SER A 82 -15.01 9.62 11.97
CA SER A 82 -15.83 8.44 11.66
C SER A 82 -15.03 7.14 11.62
N PHE A 83 -13.70 7.18 11.81
CA PHE A 83 -12.82 6.03 11.68
C PHE A 83 -11.67 6.13 12.68
N THR A 84 -11.46 5.06 13.44
CA THR A 84 -10.27 4.88 14.27
C THR A 84 -9.28 4.03 13.49
N GLY A 85 -8.13 4.61 13.17
CA GLY A 85 -7.05 3.97 12.45
C GLY A 85 -6.21 3.04 13.32
N GLU A 86 -5.44 2.19 12.67
CA GLU A 86 -4.63 1.18 13.37
C GLU A 86 -3.40 1.80 14.05
N LYS A 87 -3.04 3.03 13.67
CA LYS A 87 -1.88 3.76 14.24
C LYS A 87 -2.01 3.97 15.75
N THR A 88 -3.23 4.16 16.26
CA THR A 88 -3.52 4.35 17.69
C THR A 88 -3.86 3.05 18.43
N ALA A 89 -3.88 1.91 17.74
CA ALA A 89 -4.09 0.60 18.36
C ALA A 89 -2.96 0.27 19.34
N GLY A 90 -3.24 -0.49 20.41
CA GLY A 90 -2.27 -0.80 21.47
C GLY A 90 -0.87 -1.24 21.00
N PRO A 91 -0.75 -2.14 20.00
CA PRO A 91 0.55 -2.56 19.46
C PRO A 91 1.32 -1.47 18.68
N ASN A 92 0.66 -0.39 18.29
CA ASN A 92 1.16 0.68 17.42
C ASN A 92 1.30 2.02 18.17
N ALA A 93 0.44 2.28 19.15
CA ALA A 93 0.38 3.51 19.93
C ALA A 93 1.76 3.88 20.51
N ASN A 94 2.21 5.10 20.21
CA ASN A 94 3.53 5.63 20.63
C ASN A 94 4.73 4.77 20.24
N SER A 95 4.58 3.86 19.28
CA SER A 95 5.62 2.89 18.90
C SER A 95 5.97 2.91 17.42
N LEU A 96 5.03 3.32 16.56
CA LEU A 96 5.31 3.64 15.17
C LEU A 96 5.97 5.02 15.11
N ILE A 97 7.15 5.09 14.46
CA ILE A 97 7.83 6.37 14.21
C ILE A 97 7.00 7.15 13.19
N GLU A 98 6.79 8.44 13.40
CA GLU A 98 6.08 9.31 12.46
C GLU A 98 6.88 9.45 11.15
N TRP A 99 6.35 8.92 10.05
CA TRP A 99 7.06 8.79 8.78
C TRP A 99 6.71 9.92 7.79
N THR A 100 7.17 11.14 8.05
CA THR A 100 7.03 12.26 7.09
C THR A 100 7.86 12.09 5.81
N PHE A 101 8.79 11.12 5.75
CA PHE A 101 9.63 10.89 4.56
C PHE A 101 8.96 10.01 3.49
N MET A 102 8.05 9.10 3.85
CA MET A 102 7.37 8.21 2.88
C MET A 102 6.50 9.00 1.90
N ASP A 103 6.04 10.17 2.32
CA ASP A 103 5.21 11.08 1.52
C ASP A 103 5.94 11.63 0.26
N CYS A 104 7.27 11.52 0.19
CA CYS A 104 8.07 12.03 -0.93
C CYS A 104 9.25 11.15 -1.34
N SER A 105 9.31 9.89 -0.88
CA SER A 105 10.44 8.98 -1.15
C SER A 105 10.17 7.95 -2.25
N VAL A 106 8.90 7.80 -2.66
CA VAL A 106 8.44 6.96 -3.78
C VAL A 106 7.99 7.87 -4.95
N GLY A 107 8.67 8.99 -5.11
CA GLY A 107 8.33 9.96 -6.13
C GLY A 107 9.47 10.93 -6.31
N GLU A 108 10.19 10.77 -7.42
CA GLU A 108 10.88 11.89 -8.05
C GLU A 108 9.91 13.09 -8.02
N LYS A 109 10.25 14.17 -7.31
CA LYS A 109 9.44 15.39 -7.29
C LYS A 109 9.51 16.08 -8.65
N ARG A 110 8.87 15.50 -9.67
CA ARG A 110 8.59 16.21 -10.91
C ARG A 110 7.35 17.06 -10.66
N PHE A 111 7.60 18.34 -10.40
CA PHE A 111 6.59 19.38 -10.41
C PHE A 111 6.01 19.43 -11.83
N ASP A 112 4.80 18.91 -12.02
CA ASP A 112 4.05 19.10 -13.26
C ASP A 112 2.62 19.51 -12.94
N HIS A 113 2.18 20.64 -13.51
CA HIS A 113 0.85 21.23 -13.33
C HIS A 113 0.31 21.31 -11.88
N GLY A 114 1.17 21.65 -10.91
CA GLY A 114 0.74 21.95 -9.54
C GLY A 114 0.18 20.76 -8.75
N LYS A 115 0.47 19.52 -9.18
CA LYS A 115 0.08 18.30 -8.46
C LYS A 115 1.30 17.40 -8.26
N PHE A 116 1.57 17.02 -7.02
CA PHE A 116 2.55 15.99 -6.71
C PHE A 116 2.04 14.65 -7.26
N ARG A 117 2.84 14.01 -8.12
CA ARG A 117 2.55 12.67 -8.63
C ARG A 117 3.69 11.75 -8.22
N CYS A 118 3.38 10.76 -7.38
CA CYS A 118 4.33 9.75 -6.95
C CYS A 118 4.63 8.80 -8.12
N CYS A 119 5.92 8.61 -8.43
CA CYS A 119 6.46 7.64 -9.37
C CYS A 119 7.54 6.86 -8.62
#